data_AF-A0A5S3V072-F1
#
_entry.id   AF-A0A5S3V072-F1
#
_cell.length_a   1.000
_cell.length_b   1.000
_cell.length_c   1.000
_cell.angle_alpha   90.00
_cell.angle_beta   90.00
_cell.angle_gamma   90.00
#
_symmetry.space_group_name_H-M   'P 1'
#
loop_
_entity.id
_entity.type
_entity.pdbx_description
1 polymer ?
#
loop_
_entity_poly.entity_id
_entity_poly.type
_entity_poly.pdbx_seq_one_letter_code
_entity_poly.pdbx_strand_id
1 'polypeptide(L)'
;MTYGGAGVIYPLMVLLFLVLPVIFIWMYRGTGNRSSRLWIGYSQLAALLIAFTFLFSDTGLLQNIGFIIALCMLASLLITPLLFKNKA
;
A
#
# COMPACT_ATOMS: atom_id res chain seq x y z
N MET A 1 -23.35 2.75 17.32
CA MET A 1 -22.55 3.89 17.83
C MET A 1 -21.09 3.47 17.65
N THR A 2 -20.25 3.94 16.74
CA THR A 2 -20.20 5.05 15.79
C THR A 2 -19.71 4.50 14.44
N TYR A 3 -20.06 5.16 13.34
CA TYR A 3 -19.49 4.95 12.00
C TYR A 3 -17.99 5.37 11.92
N GLY A 4 -17.19 5.05 12.94
CA GLY A 4 -15.79 5.44 13.06
C GLY A 4 -14.88 4.74 12.04
N GLY A 5 -15.20 3.49 11.68
CA GLY A 5 -14.47 2.77 10.62
C GLY A 5 -14.71 3.37 9.22
N ALA A 6 -15.93 3.81 8.92
CA ALA A 6 -16.27 4.36 7.61
C ALA A 6 -15.54 5.68 7.30
N GLY A 7 -15.38 6.56 8.31
CA GLY A 7 -14.64 7.82 8.15
C GLY A 7 -13.14 7.63 7.92
N VAL A 8 -12.58 6.51 8.38
CA VAL A 8 -11.14 6.21 8.34
C VAL A 8 -10.75 5.37 7.11
N ILE A 9 -11.67 4.55 6.60
CA ILE A 9 -11.49 3.81 5.34
C ILE A 9 -11.44 4.76 4.14
N TYR A 10 -12.21 5.85 4.15
CA TYR A 10 -12.27 6.80 3.05
C TYR A 10 -10.90 7.43 2.68
N PRO A 11 -10.13 8.03 3.61
CA PRO A 11 -8.80 8.55 3.28
C PRO A 11 -7.84 7.44 2.84
N LEU A 12 -8.00 6.22 3.36
CA LEU A 12 -7.16 5.08 2.97
C LEU A 12 -7.46 4.63 1.52
N MET A 13 -8.73 4.66 1.11
CA MET A 13 -9.16 4.46 -0.28
C MET A 13 -8.61 5.54 -1.22
N VAL A 14 -8.68 6.81 -0.82
CA VAL A 14 -8.10 7.91 -1.62
C VAL A 14 -6.59 7.72 -1.80
N LEU A 15 -5.90 7.37 -0.71
CA LEU A 15 -4.46 7.13 -0.74
C LEU A 15 -4.10 5.91 -1.60
N LEU A 16 -4.90 4.83 -1.53
CA LEU A 16 -4.78 3.66 -2.39
C LEU A 16 -4.84 4.03 -3.88
N PHE A 17 -5.87 4.77 -4.28
CA PHE A 17 -6.06 5.21 -5.67
C PHE A 17 -4.93 6.12 -6.16
N LEU A 18 -4.31 6.89 -5.27
CA LEU A 18 -3.20 7.78 -5.62
C LEU A 18 -1.87 7.01 -5.71
N VAL A 19 -1.64 6.03 -4.84
CA VAL A 19 -0.40 5.24 -4.77
C VAL A 19 -0.33 4.17 -5.86
N LEU A 20 -1.45 3.51 -6.19
CA LEU A 20 -1.49 2.48 -7.24
C LEU A 20 -0.84 2.91 -8.56
N PRO A 21 -1.27 4.02 -9.21
CA PRO A 21 -0.70 4.41 -10.49
C PRO A 21 0.79 4.71 -10.37
N VAL A 22 1.24 5.29 -9.25
CA VAL A 22 2.66 5.59 -9.01
C VAL A 22 3.49 4.31 -8.96
N ILE A 23 3.07 3.31 -8.18
CA ILE A 23 3.81 2.04 -8.09
C ILE A 23 3.77 1.27 -9.42
N PHE A 24 2.63 1.25 -10.10
CA PHE A 24 2.51 0.60 -11.42
C PHE A 24 3.44 1.26 -12.45
N ILE A 25 3.46 2.60 -12.51
CA ILE A 25 4.38 3.33 -13.39
C ILE A 25 5.83 2.96 -13.05
N TRP A 26 6.21 2.90 -11.78
CA TRP A 26 7.59 2.55 -11.40
C TRP A 26 7.93 1.08 -11.71
N MET A 27 7.03 0.15 -11.44
CA MET A 27 7.25 -1.28 -11.72
C MET A 27 7.55 -1.50 -13.21
N TYR A 28 6.72 -0.92 -14.10
CA TYR A 28 6.81 -1.17 -15.54
C TYR A 28 7.72 -0.20 -16.31
N ARG A 29 7.80 1.07 -15.91
CA ARG A 29 8.58 2.13 -16.58
C ARG A 29 9.76 2.66 -15.78
N GLY A 30 10.01 2.15 -14.58
CA GLY A 30 11.17 2.55 -13.78
C GLY A 30 12.51 2.20 -14.45
N THR A 31 13.58 2.76 -13.91
CA THR A 31 14.97 2.47 -14.28
C THR A 31 15.53 1.31 -13.42
N GLY A 32 16.60 0.63 -13.87
CA GLY A 32 17.21 -0.50 -13.16
C GLY A 32 16.65 -1.89 -13.53
N ASN A 33 16.96 -2.91 -12.73
CA ASN A 33 16.60 -4.31 -13.02
C ASN A 33 15.10 -4.55 -12.92
N ARG A 34 14.46 -4.81 -14.07
CA ARG A 34 13.01 -5.06 -14.18
C ARG A 34 12.54 -6.18 -13.26
N SER A 35 13.29 -7.29 -13.19
CA SER A 35 12.88 -8.45 -12.40
C SER A 35 12.82 -8.09 -10.91
N SER A 36 13.89 -7.51 -10.36
CA SER A 36 13.95 -7.08 -8.95
C SER A 36 12.86 -6.06 -8.59
N ARG A 37 12.57 -5.08 -9.47
CA ARG A 37 11.49 -4.12 -9.21
C ARG A 37 10.12 -4.78 -9.14
N LEU A 38 9.84 -5.71 -10.05
CA LEU A 38 8.58 -6.44 -10.05
C LEU A 38 8.42 -7.25 -8.77
N TRP A 39 9.46 -7.96 -8.32
CA TRP A 39 9.43 -8.70 -7.05
C TRP A 39 9.16 -7.80 -5.84
N ILE A 40 9.78 -6.62 -5.78
CA ILE A 40 9.54 -5.64 -4.70
C ILE A 40 8.10 -5.11 -4.75
N GLY A 41 7.64 -4.68 -5.93
CA GLY A 41 6.28 -4.14 -6.08
C GLY A 41 5.21 -5.19 -5.78
N TYR A 42 5.37 -6.42 -6.27
CA TYR A 42 4.43 -7.51 -5.99
C TYR A 42 4.41 -7.93 -4.52
N SER A 43 5.55 -7.96 -3.83
CA SER A 43 5.57 -8.30 -2.40
C SER A 43 4.87 -7.23 -1.56
N GLN A 44 5.06 -5.96 -1.88
CA GLN A 44 4.36 -4.85 -1.22
C GLN A 44 2.84 -4.88 -1.51
N LEU A 45 2.43 -5.17 -2.76
CA LEU A 45 1.03 -5.34 -3.11
C LEU A 45 0.38 -6.53 -2.39
N ALA A 46 1.08 -7.66 -2.25
CA ALA A 46 0.58 -8.81 -1.51
C ALA A 46 0.39 -8.47 -0.02
N ALA A 47 1.35 -7.79 0.60
CA ALA A 47 1.25 -7.36 1.99
C ALA A 47 0.10 -6.36 2.21
N LEU A 48 -0.11 -5.44 1.27
CA LEU A 48 -1.25 -4.52 1.27
C LEU A 48 -2.58 -5.28 1.20
N LEU A 49 -2.67 -6.31 0.36
CA LEU A 49 -3.89 -7.10 0.19
C LEU A 49 -4.25 -7.88 1.47
N ILE A 50 -3.24 -8.43 2.17
CA ILE A 50 -3.42 -9.07 3.49
C ILE A 50 -3.93 -8.05 4.53
N ALA A 51 -3.33 -6.85 4.55
CA ALA A 51 -3.76 -5.78 5.46
C ALA A 51 -5.21 -5.35 5.20
N PHE A 52 -5.63 -5.34 3.93
CA PHE A 52 -7.00 -5.11 3.53
C PHE A 52 -7.96 -6.16 4.07
N THR A 53 -7.60 -7.43 4.07
CA THR A 53 -8.44 -8.49 4.66
C THR A 53 -8.69 -8.25 6.16
N PHE A 54 -7.69 -7.73 6.89
CA PHE A 54 -7.85 -7.41 8.31
C PHE A 54 -8.78 -6.23 8.58
N LEU A 55 -8.91 -5.28 7.64
CA LEU A 55 -9.87 -4.17 7.74
C LEU A 55 -11.34 -4.62 7.73
N PHE A 56 -11.63 -5.79 7.15
CA PHE A 56 -12.98 -6.37 7.11
C PHE A 56 -13.27 -7.35 8.26
N SER A 57 -12.35 -7.50 9.21
CA SER A 57 -12.59 -8.34 10.40
C SER A 57 -13.64 -7.73 11.31
N ASP A 58 -14.46 -8.56 11.97
CA ASP A 58 -15.44 -8.11 12.97
C ASP A 58 -14.81 -7.69 14.31
N THR A 59 -13.51 -7.95 14.50
CA THR A 59 -12.80 -7.54 15.71
C THR A 59 -12.17 -6.17 15.53
N GLY A 60 -12.57 -5.20 16.36
CA GLY A 60 -12.04 -3.83 16.29
C GLY A 60 -10.51 -3.74 16.44
N LEU A 61 -9.91 -4.72 17.13
CA LEU A 61 -8.46 -4.85 17.27
C LEU A 61 -7.78 -5.23 15.95
N LEU A 62 -8.28 -6.23 15.20
CA LEU A 62 -7.73 -6.55 13.88
C LEU A 62 -7.96 -5.44 12.87
N GLN A 63 -9.11 -4.76 12.91
CA GLN A 63 -9.36 -3.62 12.02
C GLN A 63 -8.33 -2.52 12.23
N ASN A 64 -8.01 -2.20 13.49
CA ASN A 64 -7.04 -1.15 13.80
C ASN A 64 -5.61 -1.56 13.39
N ILE A 65 -5.23 -2.82 13.61
CA ILE A 65 -3.95 -3.36 13.14
C ILE A 65 -3.87 -3.35 11.60
N GLY A 66 -4.92 -3.83 10.92
CA GLY A 66 -5.02 -3.81 9.46
C GLY A 66 -4.90 -2.41 8.89
N PHE A 67 -5.54 -1.42 9.55
CA PHE A 67 -5.44 -0.02 9.19
C PHE A 67 -4.00 0.51 9.26
N ILE A 68 -3.32 0.29 10.39
CA ILE A 68 -1.93 0.75 10.58
C ILE A 68 -1.00 0.10 9.54
N ILE A 69 -1.14 -1.20 9.31
CA ILE A 69 -0.33 -1.93 8.33
C ILE A 69 -0.59 -1.39 6.91
N ALA A 70 -1.86 -1.20 6.53
CA ALA A 70 -2.21 -0.69 5.21
C ALA A 70 -1.65 0.72 4.98
N LEU A 71 -1.69 1.59 5.99
CA LEU A 71 -1.15 2.94 5.92
C LEU A 71 0.38 2.94 5.76
N CYS A 72 1.08 2.13 6.56
CA CYS A 72 2.53 1.94 6.43
C CYS A 72 2.92 1.39 5.05
N MET A 73 2.15 0.43 4.52
CA MET A 73 2.38 -0.15 3.19
C MET A 73 2.16 0.87 2.08
N LEU A 74 1.11 1.68 2.15
CA LEU A 74 0.86 2.75 1.18
C LEU A 74 1.98 3.80 1.18
N ALA A 75 2.45 4.19 2.37
CA ALA A 75 3.60 5.09 2.49
C ALA A 75 4.88 4.45 1.92
N SER A 76 5.12 3.17 2.22
CA SER A 76 6.26 2.43 1.68
C SER A 76 6.21 2.34 0.15
N LEU A 77 5.05 2.04 -0.43
CA LEU A 77 4.82 1.99 -1.88
C LEU A 77 5.08 3.34 -2.56
N LEU A 78 4.77 4.45 -1.90
CA LEU A 78 5.04 5.80 -2.41
C LEU A 78 6.54 6.16 -2.36
N ILE A 79 7.24 5.72 -1.31
CA ILE A 79 8.66 6.02 -1.09
C ILE A 79 9.59 5.11 -1.90
N THR A 80 9.21 3.85 -2.10
CA THR A 80 9.96 2.86 -2.89
C THR A 80 10.44 3.42 -4.24
N PRO A 81 9.59 3.98 -5.11
CA PRO A 81 10.04 4.55 -6.37
C PRO A 81 11.05 5.70 -6.18
N LEU A 82 10.91 6.51 -5.15
CA LEU A 82 11.81 7.63 -4.85
C LEU A 82 13.20 7.13 -4.41
N LEU A 83 13.26 6.10 -3.55
CA LEU A 83 14.52 5.53 -3.05
C LEU A 83 15.32 4.86 -4.18
N PHE A 84 14.64 4.18 -5.10
CA PHE A 84 15.30 3.46 -6.19
C PHE A 84 15.54 4.30 -7.44
N LYS A 85 14.91 5.48 -7.57
CA LYS A 85 15.18 6.43 -8.67
C LYS A 85 16.61 6.99 -8.63
N ASN A 86 17.22 7.09 -7.46
CA ASN A 86 18.55 7.68 -7.24
C ASN A 86 19.73 6.70 -7.28
N LYS A 87 19.49 5.41 -7.57
CA LYS A 87 20.55 4.39 -7.69
C LYS A 87 20.78 3.94 -9.15
N ALA A 88 20.37 4.76 -10.11
CA ALA A 88 20.64 4.56 -11.53
C ALA A 88 21.79 5.46 -11.97
#